data_AF-A0A443VQ00-F1
#
_entry.id   AF-A0A443VQ00-F1
#
_cell.length_a   1.000
_cell.length_b   1.000
_cell.length_c   1.000
_cell.angle_alpha   90.00
_cell.angle_beta   90.00
_cell.angle_gamma   90.00
#
_symmetry.space_group_name_H-M   'P 1'
#
loop_
_entity.id
_entity.type
_entity.pdbx_description
1 polymer ?
#
loop_
_entity_poly.entity_id
_entity_poly.type
_entity_poly.pdbx_seq_one_letter_code
_entity_poly.pdbx_strand_id
1 'polypeptide(L)'
;MTSTLTSRPTLNPVLRDFWTTQARNKILFGGRSSSKSWDAAGIAIFLANKYTLRFCCARQIQNKIEESVYTLLKIQIDRFGLRHRFRILNNKIINRVTGSEFVFYGLWRNIEEIKSLEGISVLWLEEAHALTEYQWKILEPTIRKEGSECWFIFNPGLVTDFVWRNFVVDPPEDTLIRKINYDENPFLSDTMLKVIEAARRRDPDGFKHVYEGVPESDDDAAIIKLSWIEAAVDAHKVLSFDPSGRKRIGFDVADSGADKCANVYRHGSVVYWADEWKAKEDELLKSCQRTYQAALERDADIVYDSIGVGASAGAKFSEINEDRKRENMNASRINYQRFNAGAGVNEPDDEYIGIPNKDFFANLKAQAWWLVADRFRNTFNAVKNGEQYPVDELISIDSSCPLLEKLKLELTTPHRDFDKNGRVMVESKKDLAKRDVPSPNVADAFIMAFAPTDTAMDIWEALGNS
;
A
#
# COMPACT_ATOMS: atom_id res chain seq x y z
N MET A 1 58.97 7.22 12.31
CA MET A 1 58.26 6.02 11.81
C MET A 1 57.21 5.63 12.82
N THR A 2 56.04 6.26 12.78
CA THR A 2 54.88 5.88 13.58
C THR A 2 54.10 4.84 12.78
N SER A 3 54.22 3.58 13.22
CA SER A 3 53.43 2.45 12.73
C SER A 3 51.96 2.74 12.98
N THR A 4 51.24 3.22 11.98
CA THR A 4 49.78 3.14 11.94
C THR A 4 49.43 1.66 11.81
N LEU A 5 49.12 1.03 12.94
CA LEU A 5 48.43 -0.26 12.98
C LEU A 5 47.19 -0.14 12.09
N THR A 6 47.25 -0.65 10.86
CA THR A 6 46.07 -0.82 10.02
C THR A 6 45.22 -1.87 10.70
N SER A 7 44.22 -1.43 11.48
CA SER A 7 43.26 -2.31 12.12
C SER A 7 42.68 -3.25 11.07
N ARG A 8 42.76 -4.56 11.31
CA ARG A 8 42.16 -5.54 10.40
C ARG A 8 40.69 -5.16 10.16
N PRO A 9 40.21 -5.21 8.91
CA PRO A 9 38.81 -4.97 8.63
C PRO A 9 37.91 -5.83 9.49
N THR A 10 36.90 -5.22 10.10
CA THR A 10 35.89 -5.90 10.91
C THR A 10 34.49 -5.48 10.49
N LEU A 11 33.52 -6.28 10.92
CA LEU A 11 32.08 -6.07 10.80
C LEU A 11 31.51 -5.71 12.17
N ASN A 12 30.25 -5.28 12.22
CA ASN A 12 29.57 -4.88 13.44
C ASN A 12 29.40 -6.10 14.35
N PRO A 13 30.05 -6.13 15.53
CA PRO A 13 29.98 -7.28 16.43
C PRO A 13 28.55 -7.58 16.91
N VAL A 14 27.69 -6.55 16.99
CA VAL A 14 26.29 -6.68 17.43
C VAL A 14 25.45 -7.51 16.46
N LEU A 15 25.84 -7.56 15.17
CA LEU A 15 25.15 -8.34 14.15
C LEU A 15 25.69 -9.76 14.01
N ARG A 16 26.68 -10.17 14.80
CA ARG A 16 27.28 -11.52 14.69
C ARG A 16 26.23 -12.61 14.78
N ASP A 17 25.43 -12.59 15.85
CA ASP A 17 24.45 -13.64 16.12
C ASP A 17 23.37 -13.68 15.03
N PHE A 18 22.96 -12.51 14.54
CA PHE A 18 22.02 -12.41 13.41
C PHE A 18 22.57 -13.10 12.16
N TRP A 19 23.83 -12.85 11.81
CA TRP A 19 24.43 -13.42 10.61
C TRP A 19 24.76 -14.91 10.73
N THR A 20 25.13 -15.38 11.93
CA THR A 20 25.47 -16.79 12.16
C THR A 20 24.28 -17.69 12.42
N THR A 21 23.13 -17.13 12.81
CA THR A 21 21.89 -17.88 12.97
C THR A 21 21.36 -18.25 11.58
N GLN A 22 20.98 -19.51 11.39
CA GLN A 22 20.36 -19.96 10.16
C GLN A 22 18.86 -19.63 10.19
N ALA A 23 18.36 -19.04 9.12
CA ALA A 23 16.94 -18.77 8.92
C ALA A 23 16.66 -18.59 7.43
N ARG A 24 15.50 -19.05 6.96
CA ARG A 24 15.04 -18.84 5.59
C ARG A 24 14.97 -17.36 5.25
N ASN A 25 14.31 -16.57 6.10
CA ASN A 25 14.20 -15.12 5.91
C ASN A 25 15.02 -14.40 6.97
N LYS A 26 15.91 -13.51 6.56
CA LYS A 26 16.72 -12.67 7.45
C LYS A 26 16.36 -11.22 7.21
N ILE A 27 15.65 -10.62 8.15
CA ILE A 27 15.12 -9.26 8.07
C ILE A 27 16.00 -8.36 8.93
N LEU A 28 16.78 -7.50 8.28
CA LEU A 28 17.61 -6.50 8.94
C LEU A 28 17.10 -5.11 8.58
N PHE A 29 16.35 -4.49 9.49
CA PHE A 29 15.75 -3.19 9.26
C PHE A 29 16.22 -2.14 10.28
N GLY A 30 15.93 -0.87 10.03
CA GLY A 30 16.16 0.23 10.97
C GLY A 30 16.54 1.52 10.26
N GLY A 31 16.92 2.55 11.00
CA GLY A 31 17.21 3.88 10.44
C GLY A 31 18.52 3.97 9.66
N ARG A 32 18.80 5.16 9.13
CA ARG A 32 20.05 5.48 8.45
C ARG A 32 21.25 5.34 9.38
N SER A 33 22.42 5.13 8.77
CA SER A 33 23.71 5.05 9.47
C SER A 33 23.85 3.86 10.44
N SER A 34 23.08 2.79 10.27
CA SER A 34 23.10 1.61 11.16
C SER A 34 23.93 0.41 10.67
N SER A 35 24.85 0.64 9.74
CA SER A 35 25.78 -0.35 9.14
C SER A 35 25.17 -1.53 8.36
N LYS A 36 23.84 -1.71 8.33
CA LYS A 36 23.12 -2.83 7.68
C LYS A 36 23.71 -3.33 6.35
N SER A 37 23.68 -2.50 5.30
CA SER A 37 24.17 -2.88 3.97
C SER A 37 25.66 -3.20 3.98
N TRP A 38 26.44 -2.47 4.78
CA TRP A 38 27.89 -2.66 4.90
C TRP A 38 28.21 -4.02 5.51
N ASP A 39 27.49 -4.40 6.56
CA ASP A 39 27.58 -5.70 7.20
C ASP A 39 27.11 -6.83 6.29
N ALA A 40 25.97 -6.67 5.61
CA ALA A 40 25.45 -7.64 4.64
C ALA A 40 26.47 -7.93 3.52
N ALA A 41 27.06 -6.88 2.93
CA ALA A 41 28.12 -7.04 1.93
C ALA A 41 29.35 -7.75 2.51
N GLY A 42 29.73 -7.41 3.73
CA GLY A 42 30.87 -8.02 4.42
C GLY A 42 30.71 -9.53 4.60
N ILE A 43 29.56 -9.94 5.12
CA ILE A 43 29.21 -11.35 5.31
C ILE A 43 29.07 -12.07 3.98
N ALA A 44 28.45 -11.45 2.98
CA ALA A 44 28.33 -12.02 1.64
C ALA A 44 29.71 -12.34 1.04
N ILE A 45 30.68 -11.44 1.15
CA ILE A 45 32.06 -11.68 0.69
C ILE A 45 32.75 -12.78 1.49
N PHE A 46 32.56 -12.81 2.81
CA PHE A 46 33.08 -13.89 3.66
C PHE A 46 32.55 -15.26 3.21
N LEU A 47 31.22 -15.39 3.07
CA LEU A 47 30.56 -16.62 2.64
C LEU A 47 31.00 -17.05 1.24
N ALA A 48 30.99 -16.12 0.26
CA ALA A 48 31.42 -16.40 -1.10
C ALA A 48 32.90 -16.84 -1.19
N ASN A 49 33.74 -16.40 -0.24
CA ASN A 49 35.14 -16.78 -0.19
C ASN A 49 35.38 -18.16 0.47
N LYS A 50 34.40 -18.68 1.21
CA LYS A 50 34.47 -19.96 1.94
C LYS A 50 33.72 -21.09 1.25
N TYR A 51 32.59 -20.77 0.64
CA TYR A 51 31.65 -21.72 0.05
C TYR A 51 31.41 -21.42 -1.43
N THR A 52 30.75 -22.34 -2.13
CA THR A 52 30.27 -22.15 -3.51
C THR A 52 28.78 -21.76 -3.46
N LEU A 53 28.52 -20.46 -3.57
CA LEU A 53 27.20 -19.86 -3.44
C LEU A 53 26.90 -18.97 -4.63
N ARG A 54 25.62 -18.93 -5.00
CA ARG A 54 25.10 -18.02 -6.01
C ARG A 54 24.22 -16.98 -5.32
N PHE A 55 24.64 -15.72 -5.36
CA PHE A 55 23.92 -14.58 -4.79
C PHE A 55 23.13 -13.85 -5.88
N CYS A 56 21.83 -13.67 -5.67
CA CYS A 56 21.00 -12.75 -6.44
C CYS A 56 20.83 -11.47 -5.63
N CYS A 57 21.46 -10.37 -6.04
CA CYS A 57 21.31 -9.07 -5.40
C CYS A 57 20.27 -8.26 -6.18
N ALA A 58 19.15 -7.93 -5.57
CA ALA A 58 18.07 -7.19 -6.22
C ALA A 58 17.62 -5.96 -5.42
N ARG A 59 17.09 -4.96 -6.13
CA ARG A 59 16.48 -3.73 -5.60
C ARG A 59 15.33 -3.27 -6.50
N GLN A 60 14.42 -2.43 -6.02
CA GLN A 60 13.25 -2.00 -6.80
C GLN A 60 13.62 -1.25 -8.08
N ILE A 61 14.32 -0.11 -7.94
CA ILE A 61 14.77 0.71 -9.08
C ILE A 61 16.30 0.68 -9.15
N GLN A 62 16.85 0.23 -10.28
CA GLN A 62 18.29 0.28 -10.55
C GLN A 62 18.57 1.20 -11.73
N ASN A 63 18.75 2.49 -11.47
CA ASN A 63 19.06 3.47 -12.52
C ASN A 63 20.53 3.38 -12.98
N LYS A 64 21.47 3.06 -12.07
CA LYS A 64 22.89 2.84 -12.37
C LYS A 64 23.48 1.73 -11.49
N ILE A 65 24.34 0.87 -12.06
CA ILE A 65 25.06 -0.18 -11.32
C ILE A 65 26.07 0.42 -10.33
N GLU A 66 26.59 1.62 -10.61
CA GLU A 66 27.61 2.30 -9.81
C GLU A 66 27.11 2.75 -8.42
N GLU A 67 25.80 2.94 -8.25
CA GLU A 67 25.15 3.34 -6.99
C GLU A 67 24.53 2.14 -6.25
N SER A 68 24.96 0.91 -6.57
CA SER A 68 24.31 -0.33 -6.12
C SER A 68 25.19 -1.21 -5.22
N VAL A 69 24.58 -2.24 -4.67
CA VAL A 69 25.21 -3.36 -3.93
C VAL A 69 26.52 -3.85 -4.57
N TYR A 70 26.62 -3.80 -5.90
CA TYR A 70 27.84 -4.13 -6.64
C TYR A 70 29.06 -3.31 -6.19
N THR A 71 28.93 -1.99 -6.07
CA THR A 71 30.01 -1.11 -5.62
C THR A 71 30.40 -1.42 -4.18
N LEU A 72 29.41 -1.69 -3.33
CA LEU A 72 29.64 -2.03 -1.94
C LEU A 72 30.41 -3.36 -1.79
N LEU A 73 30.07 -4.37 -2.57
CA LEU A 73 30.80 -5.65 -2.60
C LEU A 73 32.24 -5.47 -3.09
N LYS A 74 32.49 -4.63 -4.12
CA LYS A 74 33.86 -4.31 -4.57
C LYS A 74 34.69 -3.70 -3.45
N ILE A 75 34.12 -2.72 -2.73
CA ILE A 75 34.78 -2.08 -1.60
C ILE A 75 35.13 -3.12 -0.52
N GLN A 76 34.21 -4.02 -0.16
CA GLN A 76 34.50 -5.07 0.84
C GLN A 76 35.58 -6.05 0.35
N ILE A 77 35.58 -6.44 -0.92
CA ILE A 77 36.62 -7.31 -1.50
C ILE A 77 38.01 -6.68 -1.33
N ASP A 78 38.14 -5.40 -1.69
CA ASP A 78 39.41 -4.69 -1.57
C ASP A 78 39.79 -4.48 -0.11
N ARG A 79 38.83 -4.07 0.73
CA ARG A 79 39.02 -3.85 2.17
C ARG A 79 39.54 -5.12 2.85
N PHE A 80 38.99 -6.29 2.53
CA PHE A 80 39.45 -7.58 3.06
C PHE A 80 40.73 -8.12 2.40
N GLY A 81 41.34 -7.42 1.43
CA GLY A 81 42.54 -7.87 0.73
C GLY A 81 42.30 -9.06 -0.20
N LEU A 82 41.06 -9.30 -0.61
CA LEU A 82 40.65 -10.49 -1.38
C LEU A 82 40.63 -10.25 -2.89
N ARG A 83 41.04 -9.07 -3.37
CA ARG A 83 40.94 -8.67 -4.78
C ARG A 83 41.48 -9.68 -5.79
N HIS A 84 42.57 -10.37 -5.44
CA HIS A 84 43.22 -11.40 -6.26
C HIS A 84 42.36 -12.67 -6.45
N ARG A 85 41.41 -12.93 -5.53
CA ARG A 85 40.50 -14.09 -5.59
C ARG A 85 39.23 -13.80 -6.37
N PHE A 86 38.92 -12.54 -6.68
CA PHE A 86 37.68 -12.16 -7.35
C PHE A 86 37.92 -11.62 -8.76
N ARG A 87 37.13 -12.11 -9.72
CA ARG A 87 36.95 -11.52 -11.04
C ARG A 87 35.72 -10.62 -10.99
N ILE A 88 35.94 -9.32 -11.13
CA ILE A 88 34.88 -8.30 -11.13
C ILE A 88 34.59 -7.95 -12.60
N LEU A 89 33.35 -8.17 -13.03
CA LEU A 89 32.83 -7.87 -14.37
C LEU A 89 31.71 -6.82 -14.24
N ASN A 90 31.35 -6.17 -15.35
CA ASN A 90 30.37 -5.08 -15.34
C ASN A 90 29.00 -5.45 -14.74
N ASN A 91 28.60 -6.72 -14.83
CA ASN A 91 27.29 -7.22 -14.37
C ASN A 91 27.40 -8.40 -13.40
N LYS A 92 28.61 -8.81 -13.00
CA LYS A 92 28.82 -10.03 -12.20
C LYS A 92 30.12 -9.97 -11.42
N ILE A 93 30.13 -10.55 -10.22
CA ILE A 93 31.36 -10.77 -9.45
C ILE A 93 31.53 -12.26 -9.24
N ILE A 94 32.71 -12.82 -9.51
CA ILE A 94 32.98 -14.25 -9.42
C ILE A 94 34.21 -14.49 -8.55
N ASN A 95 34.10 -15.35 -7.54
CA ASN A 95 35.25 -15.86 -6.81
C ASN A 95 35.93 -16.98 -7.63
N ARG A 96 37.19 -16.77 -8.00
CA ARG A 96 37.99 -17.67 -8.85
C ARG A 96 38.36 -18.99 -8.16
N VAL A 97 38.26 -19.04 -6.83
CA VAL A 97 38.68 -20.21 -6.04
C VAL A 97 37.48 -21.09 -5.69
N THR A 98 36.41 -20.49 -5.18
CA THR A 98 35.21 -21.24 -4.78
C THR A 98 34.19 -21.41 -5.91
N GLY A 99 34.29 -20.59 -6.97
CA GLY A 99 33.26 -20.51 -8.00
C GLY A 99 32.01 -19.74 -7.58
N SER A 100 31.97 -19.16 -6.37
CA SER A 100 30.86 -18.32 -5.94
C SER A 100 30.64 -17.14 -6.88
N GLU A 101 29.39 -16.73 -7.05
CA GLU A 101 29.03 -15.65 -7.94
C GLU A 101 27.94 -14.73 -7.39
N PHE A 102 28.00 -13.46 -7.79
CA PHE A 102 27.01 -12.43 -7.52
C PHE A 102 26.45 -11.91 -8.83
N VAL A 103 25.12 -11.96 -8.97
CA VAL A 103 24.36 -11.35 -10.08
C VAL A 103 23.47 -10.23 -9.55
N PHE A 104 23.19 -9.23 -10.38
CA PHE A 104 22.53 -7.99 -9.96
C PHE A 104 21.32 -7.69 -10.84
N TYR A 105 20.17 -7.42 -10.23
CA TYR A 105 18.91 -7.18 -10.93
C TYR A 105 18.14 -5.99 -10.36
N GLY A 106 17.50 -5.20 -11.23
CA GLY A 106 16.44 -4.27 -10.85
C GLY A 106 15.09 -4.94 -11.04
N LEU A 107 14.30 -5.07 -9.98
CA LEU A 107 13.03 -5.81 -10.01
C LEU A 107 12.06 -5.21 -11.02
N TRP A 108 11.92 -3.87 -11.04
CA TRP A 108 11.01 -3.18 -11.95
C TRP A 108 11.19 -3.52 -13.43
N ARG A 109 12.42 -3.77 -13.88
CA ARG A 109 12.73 -4.02 -15.28
C ARG A 109 12.86 -5.51 -15.60
N ASN A 110 13.38 -6.29 -14.65
CA ASN A 110 13.91 -7.62 -14.92
C ASN A 110 13.23 -8.73 -14.10
N ILE A 111 12.05 -8.48 -13.52
CA ILE A 111 11.35 -9.49 -12.70
C ILE A 111 11.11 -10.81 -13.45
N GLU A 112 10.82 -10.74 -14.75
CA GLU A 112 10.62 -11.92 -15.60
C GLU A 112 11.91 -12.72 -15.82
N GLU A 113 13.06 -12.04 -15.94
CA GLU A 113 14.36 -12.72 -16.08
C GLU A 113 14.70 -13.52 -14.83
N ILE A 114 14.30 -13.02 -13.65
CA ILE A 114 14.59 -13.67 -12.36
C ILE A 114 13.93 -15.06 -12.29
N LYS A 115 12.75 -15.27 -12.89
CA LYS A 115 12.06 -16.57 -12.92
C LYS A 115 12.92 -17.71 -13.47
N SER A 116 13.83 -17.38 -14.38
CA SER A 116 14.73 -18.34 -15.04
C SER A 116 16.01 -18.63 -14.25
N LEU A 117 16.24 -17.94 -13.12
CA LEU A 117 17.44 -18.16 -12.32
C LEU A 117 17.37 -19.49 -11.58
N GLU A 118 18.48 -20.22 -11.62
CA GLU A 118 18.61 -21.52 -10.96
C GLU A 118 19.73 -21.51 -9.92
N GLY A 119 19.57 -22.31 -8.87
CA GLY A 119 20.64 -22.52 -7.88
C GLY A 119 21.00 -21.29 -7.04
N ILE A 120 20.13 -20.27 -6.98
CA ILE A 120 20.31 -19.13 -6.07
C ILE A 120 20.35 -19.67 -4.64
N SER A 121 21.45 -19.38 -3.95
CA SER A 121 21.69 -19.78 -2.56
C SER A 121 21.33 -18.65 -1.61
N VAL A 122 21.49 -17.40 -2.04
CA VAL A 122 21.09 -16.22 -1.26
C VAL A 122 20.42 -15.21 -2.18
N LEU A 123 19.18 -14.83 -1.88
CA LEU A 123 18.54 -13.64 -2.43
C LEU A 123 18.81 -12.49 -1.46
N TRP A 124 19.45 -11.42 -1.91
CA TRP A 124 19.63 -10.19 -1.15
C TRP A 124 18.79 -9.08 -1.76
N LEU A 125 17.75 -8.67 -1.05
CA LEU A 125 16.90 -7.53 -1.36
C LEU A 125 17.43 -6.30 -0.60
N GLU A 126 18.05 -5.38 -1.33
CA GLU A 126 18.47 -4.08 -0.81
C GLU A 126 17.37 -3.05 -1.04
N GLU A 127 17.20 -2.12 -0.09
CA GLU A 127 16.06 -1.20 -0.05
C GLU A 127 14.72 -1.94 -0.14
N ALA A 128 14.61 -3.07 0.57
CA ALA A 128 13.49 -3.99 0.48
C ALA A 128 12.10 -3.39 0.81
N HIS A 129 12.00 -2.24 1.48
CA HIS A 129 10.72 -1.55 1.74
C HIS A 129 9.86 -1.38 0.47
N ALA A 130 10.50 -1.17 -0.67
CA ALA A 130 9.84 -0.94 -1.95
C ALA A 130 9.44 -2.24 -2.71
N LEU A 131 9.69 -3.42 -2.13
CA LEU A 131 9.28 -4.70 -2.72
C LEU A 131 7.75 -4.83 -2.67
N THR A 132 7.14 -5.19 -3.80
CA THR A 132 5.69 -5.41 -3.89
C THR A 132 5.31 -6.87 -3.70
N GLU A 133 4.06 -7.14 -3.32
CA GLU A 133 3.54 -8.51 -3.18
C GLU A 133 3.62 -9.30 -4.49
N TYR A 134 3.32 -8.65 -5.62
CA TYR A 134 3.41 -9.25 -6.94
C TYR A 134 4.83 -9.74 -7.25
N GLN A 135 5.84 -8.91 -6.97
CA GLN A 135 7.23 -9.27 -7.16
C GLN A 135 7.64 -10.41 -6.23
N TRP A 136 7.22 -10.38 -4.96
CA TRP A 136 7.51 -11.45 -4.02
C TRP A 136 6.93 -12.80 -4.47
N LYS A 137 5.70 -12.83 -4.97
CA LYS A 137 5.06 -14.04 -5.55
C LYS A 137 5.87 -14.66 -6.70
N ILE A 138 6.68 -13.86 -7.39
CA ILE A 138 7.59 -14.33 -8.44
C ILE A 138 8.93 -14.78 -7.86
N LEU A 139 9.49 -13.98 -6.94
CA LEU A 139 10.80 -14.23 -6.34
C LEU A 139 10.82 -15.48 -5.46
N GLU A 140 9.85 -15.61 -4.56
CA GLU A 140 9.80 -16.68 -3.56
C GLU A 140 9.94 -18.10 -4.16
N PRO A 141 9.14 -18.52 -5.15
CA PRO A 141 9.27 -19.85 -5.75
C PRO A 141 10.53 -20.01 -6.61
N THR A 142 11.15 -18.91 -7.04
CA THR A 142 12.41 -18.94 -7.79
C THR A 142 13.57 -19.35 -6.87
N ILE A 143 13.58 -18.88 -5.62
CA ILE A 143 14.65 -19.15 -4.64
C ILE A 143 14.40 -20.48 -3.93
N ARG A 144 14.41 -21.59 -4.67
CA ARG A 144 13.98 -22.92 -4.19
C ARG A 144 15.09 -23.87 -3.72
N LYS A 145 16.34 -23.43 -3.72
CA LYS A 145 17.47 -24.30 -3.34
C LYS A 145 17.37 -24.65 -1.85
N GLU A 146 17.63 -25.91 -1.49
CA GLU A 146 17.68 -26.32 -0.08
C GLU A 146 18.69 -25.48 0.71
N GLY A 147 18.28 -24.99 1.88
CA GLY A 147 19.08 -24.10 2.72
C GLY A 147 19.33 -22.71 2.13
N SER A 148 18.60 -22.29 1.09
CA SER A 148 18.73 -20.93 0.57
C SER A 148 18.12 -19.88 1.52
N GLU A 149 18.75 -18.72 1.58
CA GLU A 149 18.34 -17.61 2.44
C GLU A 149 17.84 -16.42 1.63
N CYS A 150 16.89 -15.68 2.17
CA CYS A 150 16.38 -14.41 1.65
C CYS A 150 16.70 -13.30 2.66
N TRP A 151 17.59 -12.38 2.29
CA TRP A 151 18.02 -11.26 3.11
C TRP A 151 17.26 -9.99 2.72
N PHE A 152 16.50 -9.43 3.64
CA PHE A 152 15.74 -8.20 3.45
C PHE A 152 16.43 -7.09 4.24
N ILE A 153 17.07 -6.17 3.53
CA ILE A 153 17.82 -5.07 4.11
C ILE A 153 17.12 -3.77 3.73
N PHE A 154 16.60 -3.03 4.72
CA PHE A 154 15.85 -1.81 4.44
C PHE A 154 15.76 -0.82 5.60
N ASN A 155 15.48 0.43 5.25
CA ASN A 155 14.88 1.36 6.21
C ASN A 155 13.36 1.29 6.03
N PRO A 156 12.57 1.14 7.11
CA PRO A 156 11.11 1.11 6.98
C PRO A 156 10.59 2.38 6.30
N GLY A 157 9.66 2.21 5.35
CA GLY A 157 8.92 3.29 4.73
C GLY A 157 7.62 3.50 5.48
N LEU A 158 6.53 2.93 4.95
CA LEU A 158 5.19 3.02 5.52
C LEU A 158 4.81 1.76 6.30
N VAL A 159 3.92 1.90 7.29
CA VAL A 159 3.32 0.74 7.98
C VAL A 159 2.47 -0.12 7.05
N THR A 160 2.03 0.44 5.92
CA THR A 160 1.24 -0.24 4.88
C THR A 160 2.12 -0.99 3.87
N ASP A 161 3.45 -0.78 3.89
CA ASP A 161 4.38 -1.45 2.99
C ASP A 161 4.26 -2.98 3.11
N PHE A 162 4.30 -3.67 1.97
CA PHE A 162 4.19 -5.13 1.91
C PHE A 162 5.21 -5.81 2.83
N VAL A 163 6.48 -5.38 2.77
CA VAL A 163 7.55 -5.99 3.58
C VAL A 163 7.37 -5.73 5.06
N TRP A 164 6.92 -4.54 5.45
CA TRP A 164 6.66 -4.26 6.86
C TRP A 164 5.57 -5.18 7.42
N ARG A 165 4.43 -5.27 6.72
CA ARG A 165 3.30 -6.10 7.16
C ARG A 165 3.63 -7.58 7.19
N ASN A 166 4.27 -8.11 6.15
CA ASN A 166 4.42 -9.57 5.96
C ASN A 166 5.77 -10.12 6.46
N PHE A 167 6.73 -9.28 6.86
CA PHE A 167 8.02 -9.76 7.36
C PHE A 167 8.44 -9.11 8.68
N VAL A 168 7.70 -8.12 9.19
CA VAL A 168 7.94 -7.53 10.51
C VAL A 168 6.75 -7.71 11.44
N VAL A 169 5.53 -7.39 10.98
CA VAL A 169 4.32 -7.51 11.80
C VAL A 169 3.83 -8.95 11.89
N ASP A 170 3.66 -9.61 10.74
CA ASP A 170 3.19 -10.99 10.64
C ASP A 170 4.15 -11.80 9.74
N PRO A 171 5.35 -12.15 10.26
CA PRO A 171 6.36 -12.83 9.47
C PRO A 171 6.00 -14.30 9.20
N PRO A 172 6.39 -14.87 8.04
CA PRO A 172 6.29 -16.30 7.82
C PRO A 172 7.19 -17.08 8.79
N GLU A 173 6.95 -18.39 8.92
CA GLU A 173 7.82 -19.29 9.68
C GLU A 173 9.28 -19.21 9.18
N ASP A 174 10.21 -19.56 10.07
CA ASP A 174 11.66 -19.51 9.78
C ASP A 174 12.17 -18.11 9.34
N THR A 175 11.67 -17.08 10.04
CA THR A 175 12.07 -15.68 9.85
C THR A 175 12.83 -15.17 11.07
N LEU A 176 14.04 -14.65 10.84
CA LEU A 176 14.86 -13.97 11.83
C LEU A 176 14.81 -12.46 11.60
N ILE A 177 14.36 -11.71 12.61
CA ILE A 177 14.17 -10.26 12.52
C ILE A 177 15.15 -9.54 13.47
N ARG A 178 15.85 -8.53 12.96
CA ARG A 178 16.70 -7.64 13.75
C ARG A 178 16.50 -6.19 13.30
N LYS A 179 16.08 -5.33 14.24
CA LYS A 179 16.09 -3.87 14.07
C LYS A 179 17.43 -3.32 14.52
N ILE A 180 18.19 -2.61 13.71
CA ILE A 180 19.45 -1.94 14.11
C ILE A 180 19.49 -0.48 13.65
N ASN A 181 19.93 0.41 14.55
CA ASN A 181 20.01 1.85 14.34
C ASN A 181 21.45 2.39 14.50
N TYR A 182 21.61 3.70 14.39
CA TYR A 182 22.92 4.37 14.41
C TYR A 182 23.64 4.24 15.77
N ASP A 183 22.90 4.07 16.86
CA ASP A 183 23.38 3.92 18.24
C ASP A 183 24.10 2.58 18.47
N GLU A 184 23.82 1.58 17.65
CA GLU A 184 24.49 0.28 17.65
C GLU A 184 25.58 0.18 16.57
N ASN A 185 25.94 1.28 15.90
CA ASN A 185 27.00 1.32 14.89
C ASN A 185 28.31 1.90 15.46
N PRO A 186 29.30 1.07 15.83
CA PRO A 186 30.56 1.54 16.42
C PRO A 186 31.51 2.20 15.42
N PHE A 187 31.16 2.25 14.13
CA PHE A 187 32.03 2.77 13.06
C PHE A 187 31.67 4.20 12.65
N LEU A 188 30.72 4.84 13.32
CA LEU A 188 30.34 6.22 13.02
C LEU A 188 31.44 7.20 13.43
N SER A 189 31.73 8.15 12.55
CA SER A 189 32.62 9.26 12.86
C SER A 189 31.92 10.30 13.74
N ASP A 190 32.70 11.06 14.51
CA ASP A 190 32.19 12.20 15.29
C ASP A 190 31.42 13.21 14.43
N THR A 191 31.84 13.38 13.18
CA THR A 191 31.14 14.23 12.20
C THR A 191 29.73 13.72 11.94
N MET A 192 29.56 12.41 11.70
CA MET A 192 28.25 11.81 11.46
C MET A 192 27.37 11.88 12.71
N LEU A 193 27.93 11.64 13.90
CA LEU A 193 27.19 11.74 15.16
C LEU A 193 26.65 13.16 15.40
N LYS A 194 27.45 14.20 15.09
CA LYS A 194 26.99 15.59 15.15
C LYS A 194 25.85 15.89 14.17
N VAL A 195 25.89 15.33 12.96
CA VAL A 195 24.81 15.47 11.96
C VAL A 195 23.52 14.82 12.46
N ILE A 196 23.60 13.61 13.02
CA ILE A 196 22.47 12.87 13.60
C ILE A 196 21.83 13.68 14.73
N GLU A 197 22.64 14.18 15.65
CA GLU A 197 22.16 14.95 16.79
C GLU A 197 21.54 16.30 16.37
N ALA A 198 22.09 16.95 15.33
CA ALA A 198 21.50 18.15 14.77
C ALA A 198 20.13 17.86 14.10
N ALA A 199 19.98 16.71 13.44
CA ALA A 199 18.71 16.29 12.86
C ALA A 199 17.64 16.06 13.95
N ARG A 200 18.01 15.36 15.04
CA ARG A 200 17.12 15.14 16.19
C ARG A 200 16.54 16.44 16.76
N ARG A 201 17.38 17.47 16.90
CA ARG A 201 16.95 18.75 17.47
C ARG A 201 16.06 19.55 16.54
N ARG A 202 16.27 19.42 15.23
CA ARG A 202 15.53 20.17 14.21
C ARG A 202 14.12 19.63 14.02
N ASP A 203 14.00 18.31 13.97
CA ASP A 203 12.75 17.60 13.69
C ASP A 203 12.73 16.28 14.46
N PRO A 204 12.21 16.29 15.71
CA PRO A 204 12.15 15.09 16.54
C PRO A 204 11.29 13.97 15.96
N ASP A 205 10.23 14.30 15.20
CA ASP A 205 9.34 13.29 14.64
C ASP A 205 9.91 12.68 13.37
N GLY A 206 10.42 13.50 12.45
CA GLY A 206 11.17 12.99 11.29
C GLY A 206 12.43 12.22 11.69
N PHE A 207 13.04 12.55 12.84
CA PHE A 207 14.18 11.79 13.38
C PHE A 207 13.83 10.33 13.69
N LYS A 208 12.64 10.07 14.28
CA LYS A 208 12.19 8.70 14.58
C LYS A 208 12.13 7.85 13.33
N HIS A 209 11.62 8.42 12.23
CA HIS A 209 11.60 7.75 10.95
C HIS A 209 13.00 7.54 10.39
N VAL A 210 13.75 8.63 10.21
CA VAL A 210 15.00 8.63 9.46
C VAL A 210 16.12 7.85 10.17
N TYR A 211 16.26 7.97 11.49
CA TYR A 211 17.39 7.42 12.25
C TYR A 211 17.02 6.33 13.23
N GLU A 212 15.78 6.32 13.74
CA GLU A 212 15.30 5.24 14.62
C GLU A 212 14.56 4.14 13.87
N GLY A 213 14.34 4.30 12.55
CA GLY A 213 13.71 3.31 11.69
C GLY A 213 12.29 2.97 12.13
N VAL A 214 11.53 3.99 12.52
CA VAL A 214 10.09 3.88 12.78
C VAL A 214 9.36 4.13 11.45
N PRO A 215 8.53 3.21 10.95
CA PRO A 215 7.76 3.45 9.73
C PRO A 215 6.76 4.61 9.94
N GLU A 216 6.46 5.33 8.87
CA GLU A 216 5.42 6.34 8.87
C GLU A 216 4.05 5.70 8.69
N SER A 217 3.03 6.27 9.33
CA SER A 217 1.64 5.82 9.15
C SER A 217 1.04 6.36 7.86
N ASP A 218 1.35 7.61 7.52
CA ASP A 218 0.69 8.35 6.46
C ASP A 218 1.60 8.57 5.26
N ASP A 219 1.08 8.31 4.07
CA ASP A 219 1.69 8.72 2.80
C ASP A 219 1.15 10.11 2.42
N ASP A 220 2.05 11.08 2.21
CA ASP A 220 1.67 12.43 1.78
C ASP A 220 1.11 12.49 0.36
N ALA A 221 1.37 11.47 -0.47
CA ALA A 221 0.78 11.36 -1.79
C ALA A 221 -0.66 10.82 -1.73
N ALA A 222 -1.03 10.08 -0.69
CA ALA A 222 -2.35 9.48 -0.54
C ALA A 222 -3.42 10.55 -0.27
N ILE A 223 -4.60 10.38 -0.87
CA ILE A 223 -5.73 11.30 -0.68
C ILE A 223 -6.31 11.16 0.73
N ILE A 224 -6.39 9.93 1.24
CA ILE A 224 -6.90 9.59 2.57
C ILE A 224 -5.75 8.99 3.38
N LYS A 225 -5.43 9.63 4.51
CA LYS A 225 -4.35 9.21 5.40
C LYS A 225 -4.77 8.02 6.27
N LEU A 226 -3.84 7.10 6.56
CA LEU A 226 -4.13 5.93 7.40
C LEU A 226 -4.52 6.37 8.81
N SER A 227 -3.83 7.35 9.38
CA SER A 227 -4.12 7.88 10.71
C SER A 227 -5.55 8.40 10.83
N TRP A 228 -6.11 8.97 9.76
CA TRP A 228 -7.49 9.44 9.73
C TRP A 228 -8.48 8.27 9.70
N ILE A 229 -8.18 7.24 8.92
CA ILE A 229 -9.02 6.04 8.84
C ILE A 229 -9.00 5.29 10.17
N GLU A 230 -7.83 5.15 10.80
CA GLU A 230 -7.70 4.51 12.12
C GLU A 230 -8.49 5.24 13.19
N ALA A 231 -8.49 6.57 13.17
CA ALA A 231 -9.32 7.36 14.08
C ALA A 231 -10.83 7.23 13.79
N ALA A 232 -11.22 6.92 12.55
CA ALA A 232 -12.61 6.72 12.17
C ALA A 232 -13.18 5.33 12.54
N VAL A 233 -12.32 4.35 12.83
CA VAL A 233 -12.76 3.03 13.33
C VAL A 233 -13.47 3.21 14.66
N ASP A 234 -14.73 2.80 14.73
CA ASP A 234 -15.61 2.96 15.89
C ASP A 234 -15.77 4.41 16.39
N ALA A 235 -15.47 5.42 15.56
CA ALA A 235 -15.64 6.82 15.92
C ALA A 235 -17.06 7.16 16.39
N HIS A 236 -18.10 6.52 15.87
CA HIS A 236 -19.48 6.69 16.37
C HIS A 236 -19.66 6.25 17.82
N LYS A 237 -18.91 5.23 18.28
CA LYS A 237 -18.89 4.79 19.69
C LYS A 237 -18.06 5.75 20.55
N VAL A 238 -16.92 6.21 20.02
CA VAL A 238 -16.02 7.14 20.73
C VAL A 238 -16.67 8.51 20.93
N LEU A 239 -17.28 9.05 19.88
CA LEU A 239 -17.95 10.35 19.86
C LEU A 239 -19.42 10.28 20.31
N SER A 240 -19.93 9.07 20.55
CA SER A 240 -21.31 8.82 21.02
C SER A 240 -22.40 9.45 20.14
N PHE A 241 -22.31 9.24 18.82
CA PHE A 241 -23.36 9.63 17.87
C PHE A 241 -24.05 8.42 17.25
N ASP A 242 -25.35 8.54 17.01
CA ASP A 242 -26.13 7.53 16.31
C ASP A 242 -26.08 7.76 14.78
N PRO A 243 -26.06 6.69 13.97
CA PRO A 243 -26.19 6.82 12.53
C PRO A 243 -27.57 7.37 12.17
N SER A 244 -27.61 8.40 11.32
CA SER A 244 -28.84 8.98 10.79
C SER A 244 -28.72 9.30 9.30
N GLY A 245 -29.82 9.16 8.56
CA GLY A 245 -29.91 9.52 7.14
C GLY A 245 -30.09 8.30 6.23
N ARG A 246 -29.86 8.49 4.93
CA ARG A 246 -30.07 7.43 3.93
C ARG A 246 -29.14 6.24 4.18
N LYS A 247 -29.69 5.04 3.98
CA LYS A 247 -28.96 3.78 3.91
C LYS A 247 -28.57 3.53 2.45
N ARG A 248 -27.29 3.28 2.20
CA ARG A 248 -26.79 3.08 0.82
C ARG A 248 -25.82 1.92 0.75
N ILE A 249 -25.88 1.20 -0.37
CA ILE A 249 -24.84 0.28 -0.83
C ILE A 249 -24.14 0.91 -2.02
N GLY A 250 -22.85 1.16 -1.88
CA GLY A 250 -21.98 1.39 -3.02
C GLY A 250 -21.59 0.06 -3.66
N PHE A 251 -21.67 -0.03 -4.98
CA PHE A 251 -21.41 -1.25 -5.74
C PHE A 251 -20.38 -0.99 -6.86
N ASP A 252 -19.17 -1.51 -6.67
CA ASP A 252 -18.14 -1.53 -7.70
C ASP A 252 -18.25 -2.79 -8.54
N VAL A 253 -18.40 -2.58 -9.86
CA VAL A 253 -18.62 -3.64 -10.84
C VAL A 253 -17.29 -3.96 -11.48
N ALA A 254 -16.84 -5.21 -11.35
CA ALA A 254 -15.62 -5.65 -12.01
C ALA A 254 -15.71 -5.44 -13.54
N ASP A 255 -14.68 -4.82 -14.11
CA ASP A 255 -14.57 -4.64 -15.57
C ASP A 255 -14.24 -5.97 -16.26
N SER A 256 -13.08 -6.58 -15.96
CA SER A 256 -12.67 -7.88 -16.49
C SER A 256 -11.45 -8.47 -15.78
N GLY A 257 -11.15 -9.74 -16.07
CA GLY A 257 -9.88 -10.37 -15.68
C GLY A 257 -9.73 -10.67 -14.18
N ALA A 258 -8.82 -9.93 -13.52
CA ALA A 258 -8.47 -10.14 -12.12
C ALA A 258 -9.23 -9.22 -11.15
N ASP A 259 -9.92 -8.19 -11.66
CA ASP A 259 -10.75 -7.29 -10.85
C ASP A 259 -11.91 -8.06 -10.21
N LYS A 260 -12.35 -7.58 -9.06
CA LYS A 260 -13.41 -8.17 -8.26
C LYS A 260 -14.53 -7.16 -8.10
N CYS A 261 -15.75 -7.66 -7.98
CA CYS A 261 -16.88 -6.84 -7.59
C CYS A 261 -16.82 -6.61 -6.08
N ALA A 262 -17.29 -5.44 -5.63
CA ALA A 262 -17.34 -5.13 -4.21
C ALA A 262 -18.62 -4.36 -3.84
N ASN A 263 -19.13 -4.62 -2.65
CA ASN A 263 -20.21 -3.85 -2.04
C ASN A 263 -19.74 -3.23 -0.72
N VAL A 264 -20.18 -2.01 -0.44
CA VAL A 264 -20.04 -1.38 0.88
C VAL A 264 -21.35 -0.76 1.30
N TYR A 265 -21.86 -1.17 2.47
CA TYR A 265 -23.08 -0.67 3.07
C TYR A 265 -22.79 0.33 4.19
N ARG A 266 -23.54 1.45 4.17
CA ARG A 266 -23.59 2.44 5.23
C ARG A 266 -25.01 2.81 5.63
N HIS A 267 -25.16 3.29 6.86
CA HIS A 267 -26.33 4.03 7.33
C HIS A 267 -25.87 5.41 7.80
N GLY A 268 -26.27 6.46 7.08
CA GLY A 268 -25.77 7.80 7.36
C GLY A 268 -24.25 7.85 7.25
N SER A 269 -23.59 8.30 8.31
CA SER A 269 -22.13 8.42 8.40
C SER A 269 -21.41 7.14 8.85
N VAL A 270 -22.11 6.03 9.13
CA VAL A 270 -21.51 4.81 9.69
C VAL A 270 -21.56 3.65 8.70
N VAL A 271 -20.40 3.05 8.45
CA VAL A 271 -20.22 1.85 7.60
C VAL A 271 -20.23 0.60 8.48
N TYR A 272 -21.02 -0.40 8.07
CA TYR A 272 -21.22 -1.63 8.86
C TYR A 272 -20.84 -2.90 8.12
N TRP A 273 -20.78 -2.86 6.79
CA TRP A 273 -20.61 -4.08 6.03
C TRP A 273 -19.91 -3.83 4.70
N ALA A 274 -18.97 -4.69 4.37
CA ALA A 274 -18.37 -4.78 3.06
C ALA A 274 -18.29 -6.23 2.60
N ASP A 275 -18.28 -6.43 1.29
CA ASP A 275 -18.20 -7.74 0.64
C ASP A 275 -17.44 -7.62 -0.67
N GLU A 276 -16.71 -8.66 -1.03
CA GLU A 276 -15.91 -8.71 -2.24
C GLU A 276 -15.98 -10.12 -2.85
N TRP A 277 -16.21 -10.20 -4.15
CA TRP A 277 -16.25 -11.48 -4.85
C TRP A 277 -15.68 -11.38 -6.26
N LYS A 278 -15.15 -12.52 -6.74
CA LYS A 278 -14.76 -12.64 -8.14
C LYS A 278 -15.98 -13.00 -8.98
N ALA A 279 -16.29 -12.20 -9.98
CA ALA A 279 -17.30 -12.50 -11.00
C ALA A 279 -16.60 -12.79 -12.34
N LYS A 280 -17.22 -13.60 -13.20
CA LYS A 280 -16.81 -13.70 -14.60
C LYS A 280 -17.41 -12.54 -15.41
N GLU A 281 -16.83 -12.27 -16.58
CA GLU A 281 -17.27 -11.20 -17.48
C GLU A 281 -18.76 -11.33 -17.89
N ASP A 282 -19.28 -12.55 -17.99
CA ASP A 282 -20.67 -12.86 -18.33
C ASP A 282 -21.61 -12.96 -17.11
N GLU A 283 -21.10 -12.76 -15.90
CA GLU A 283 -21.84 -12.94 -14.65
C GLU A 283 -22.37 -11.63 -14.04
N LEU A 284 -22.49 -10.56 -14.84
CA LEU A 284 -23.04 -9.28 -14.39
C LEU A 284 -24.43 -9.45 -13.75
N LEU A 285 -25.30 -10.29 -14.33
CA LEU A 285 -26.63 -10.55 -13.77
C LEU A 285 -26.56 -11.12 -12.35
N LYS A 286 -25.66 -12.08 -12.10
CA LYS A 286 -25.48 -12.70 -10.78
C LYS A 286 -24.95 -11.67 -9.78
N SER A 287 -24.04 -10.81 -10.20
CA SER A 287 -23.49 -9.74 -9.37
C SER A 287 -24.57 -8.70 -9.04
N CYS A 288 -25.39 -8.29 -10.01
CA CYS A 288 -26.52 -7.39 -9.77
C CYS A 288 -27.54 -8.02 -8.80
N GLN A 289 -27.87 -9.31 -8.97
CA GLN A 289 -28.77 -10.03 -8.05
C GLN A 289 -28.22 -10.08 -6.62
N ARG A 290 -26.92 -10.34 -6.45
CA ARG A 290 -26.24 -10.35 -5.14
C ARG A 290 -26.34 -8.98 -4.47
N THR A 291 -26.00 -7.92 -5.18
CA THR A 291 -26.09 -6.54 -4.67
C THR A 291 -27.53 -6.15 -4.34
N TYR A 292 -28.49 -6.49 -5.21
CA TYR A 292 -29.90 -6.21 -4.97
C TYR A 292 -30.43 -6.92 -3.72
N GLN A 293 -30.06 -8.19 -3.52
CA GLN A 293 -30.43 -8.95 -2.33
C GLN A 293 -29.83 -8.33 -1.06
N ALA A 294 -28.56 -7.93 -1.11
CA ALA A 294 -27.89 -7.26 0.01
C ALA A 294 -28.56 -5.93 0.36
N ALA A 295 -29.00 -5.17 -0.65
CA ALA A 295 -29.72 -3.91 -0.50
C ALA A 295 -31.11 -4.13 0.11
N LEU A 296 -31.82 -5.18 -0.32
CA LEU A 296 -33.12 -5.56 0.21
C LEU A 296 -33.05 -5.94 1.70
N GLU A 297 -32.07 -6.76 2.09
CA GLU A 297 -31.85 -7.17 3.48
C GLU A 297 -31.55 -6.00 4.42
N ARG A 298 -31.01 -4.91 3.88
CA ARG A 298 -30.55 -3.74 4.64
C ARG A 298 -31.44 -2.53 4.46
N ASP A 299 -32.50 -2.64 3.64
CA ASP A 299 -33.40 -1.53 3.32
C ASP A 299 -32.62 -0.31 2.80
N ALA A 300 -31.76 -0.55 1.80
CA ALA A 300 -30.78 0.41 1.30
C ALA A 300 -30.95 0.71 -0.19
N ASP A 301 -30.63 1.95 -0.58
CA ASP A 301 -30.50 2.34 -1.99
C ASP A 301 -29.17 1.80 -2.57
N ILE A 302 -29.09 1.63 -3.88
CA ILE A 302 -27.86 1.21 -4.57
C ILE A 302 -27.22 2.38 -5.33
N VAL A 303 -25.94 2.63 -5.13
CA VAL A 303 -25.13 3.51 -5.99
C VAL A 303 -24.07 2.64 -6.66
N TYR A 304 -24.06 2.56 -7.98
CA TYR A 304 -23.21 1.60 -8.69
C TYR A 304 -22.33 2.26 -9.76
N ASP A 305 -21.15 1.70 -10.01
CA ASP A 305 -20.29 2.17 -11.10
C ASP A 305 -20.96 1.83 -12.44
N SER A 306 -21.16 2.86 -13.26
CA SER A 306 -21.79 2.76 -14.57
C SER A 306 -20.79 2.79 -15.73
N ILE A 307 -19.49 2.80 -15.44
CA ILE A 307 -18.45 2.69 -16.45
C ILE A 307 -18.26 1.22 -16.86
N GLY A 308 -17.90 1.00 -18.13
CA GLY A 308 -17.55 -0.33 -18.63
C GLY A 308 -18.70 -1.32 -18.54
N VAL A 309 -18.47 -2.45 -17.87
CA VAL A 309 -19.45 -3.53 -17.69
C VAL A 309 -20.66 -3.07 -16.88
N GLY A 310 -20.45 -2.16 -15.93
CA GLY A 310 -21.50 -1.61 -15.06
C GLY A 310 -22.57 -0.80 -15.80
N ALA A 311 -22.32 -0.35 -17.04
CA ALA A 311 -23.27 0.46 -17.82
C ALA A 311 -24.67 -0.17 -17.96
N SER A 312 -24.76 -1.51 -17.95
CA SER A 312 -26.03 -2.24 -18.08
C SER A 312 -26.67 -2.68 -16.76
N ALA A 313 -26.02 -2.44 -15.61
CA ALA A 313 -26.53 -2.88 -14.30
C ALA A 313 -27.89 -2.22 -13.95
N GLY A 314 -28.09 -0.95 -14.33
CA GLY A 314 -29.35 -0.23 -14.10
C GLY A 314 -30.57 -0.89 -14.77
N ALA A 315 -30.40 -1.45 -15.97
CA ALA A 315 -31.48 -2.19 -16.64
C ALA A 315 -31.85 -3.46 -15.87
N LYS A 316 -30.84 -4.14 -15.29
CA LYS A 316 -31.04 -5.33 -14.47
C LYS A 316 -31.72 -5.03 -13.14
N PHE A 317 -31.36 -3.94 -12.48
CA PHE A 317 -32.09 -3.51 -11.28
C PHE A 317 -33.55 -3.12 -11.58
N SER A 318 -33.83 -2.54 -12.75
CA SER A 318 -35.21 -2.29 -13.20
C SER A 318 -35.99 -3.60 -13.38
N GLU A 319 -35.41 -4.55 -14.10
CA GLU A 319 -36.00 -5.87 -14.37
C GLU A 319 -36.34 -6.60 -13.07
N ILE A 320 -35.41 -6.63 -12.10
CA ILE A 320 -35.64 -7.26 -10.79
C ILE A 320 -36.76 -6.55 -10.01
N ASN A 321 -36.82 -5.21 -10.04
CA ASN A 321 -37.90 -4.45 -9.40
C ASN A 321 -39.27 -4.78 -10.02
N GLU A 322 -39.33 -4.90 -11.35
CA GLU A 322 -40.55 -5.27 -12.09
C GLU A 322 -40.99 -6.70 -11.80
N ASP A 323 -40.06 -7.66 -11.79
CA ASP A 323 -40.28 -9.06 -11.43
C ASP A 323 -40.90 -9.17 -10.03
N ARG A 324 -40.27 -8.54 -9.03
CA ARG A 324 -40.76 -8.58 -7.65
C ARG A 324 -42.14 -7.94 -7.51
N LYS A 325 -42.42 -6.86 -8.24
CA LYS A 325 -43.74 -6.21 -8.23
C LYS A 325 -44.82 -7.06 -8.91
N ARG A 326 -44.45 -7.85 -9.93
CA ARG A 326 -45.35 -8.83 -10.56
C ARG A 326 -45.67 -9.98 -9.61
N GLU A 327 -44.69 -10.47 -8.86
CA GLU A 327 -44.86 -11.57 -7.90
C GLU A 327 -45.60 -11.13 -6.62
N ASN A 328 -45.34 -9.92 -6.15
CA ASN A 328 -45.97 -9.32 -4.98
C ASN A 328 -46.18 -7.82 -5.20
N MET A 329 -47.44 -7.41 -5.38
CA MET A 329 -47.80 -6.00 -5.62
C MET A 329 -47.34 -5.04 -4.50
N ASN A 330 -47.14 -5.55 -3.29
CA ASN A 330 -46.68 -4.79 -2.13
C ASN A 330 -45.15 -4.83 -1.94
N ALA A 331 -44.40 -5.44 -2.86
CA ALA A 331 -42.95 -5.47 -2.78
C ALA A 331 -42.37 -4.05 -2.86
N SER A 332 -41.54 -3.69 -1.87
CA SER A 332 -40.80 -2.44 -1.89
C SER A 332 -39.82 -2.41 -3.06
N ARG A 333 -39.84 -1.30 -3.79
CA ARG A 333 -38.87 -1.02 -4.86
C ARG A 333 -37.55 -0.60 -4.22
N ILE A 334 -36.44 -1.14 -4.72
CA ILE A 334 -35.11 -0.64 -4.37
C ILE A 334 -34.75 0.47 -5.35
N ASN A 335 -34.41 1.65 -4.83
CA ASN A 335 -33.89 2.75 -5.60
C ASN A 335 -32.43 2.48 -5.98
N TYR A 336 -32.03 2.91 -7.17
CA TYR A 336 -30.67 2.78 -7.65
C TYR A 336 -30.24 3.99 -8.46
N GLN A 337 -28.97 4.36 -8.34
CA GLN A 337 -28.38 5.50 -9.03
C GLN A 337 -27.05 5.13 -9.65
N ARG A 338 -26.83 5.63 -10.86
CA ARG A 338 -25.55 5.50 -11.56
C ARG A 338 -24.53 6.45 -10.96
N PHE A 339 -23.33 5.94 -10.69
CA PHE A 339 -22.14 6.73 -10.49
C PHE A 339 -21.29 6.62 -11.75
N ASN A 340 -20.98 7.75 -12.39
CA ASN A 340 -20.07 7.78 -13.53
C ASN A 340 -18.83 8.53 -13.11
N ALA A 341 -17.76 7.80 -12.78
CA ALA A 341 -16.51 8.36 -12.30
C ALA A 341 -15.90 9.42 -13.25
N GLY A 342 -16.15 9.30 -14.56
CA GLY A 342 -15.66 10.24 -15.58
C GLY A 342 -16.62 11.40 -15.90
N ALA A 343 -17.78 11.47 -15.25
CA ALA A 343 -18.72 12.58 -15.45
C ALA A 343 -18.17 13.91 -14.87
N GLY A 344 -18.80 15.00 -15.28
CA GLY A 344 -18.60 16.30 -14.64
C GLY A 344 -18.97 16.24 -13.15
N VAL A 345 -18.42 17.18 -12.39
CA VAL A 345 -18.67 17.32 -10.95
C VAL A 345 -20.15 17.58 -10.68
N ASN A 346 -20.62 17.15 -9.51
CA ASN A 346 -21.94 17.52 -8.99
C ASN A 346 -21.89 18.96 -8.45
N GLU A 347 -22.99 19.70 -8.64
CA GLU A 347 -23.11 21.14 -8.31
C GLU A 347 -21.88 21.97 -8.72
N PRO A 348 -21.61 22.13 -10.03
CA PRO A 348 -20.35 22.67 -10.54
C PRO A 348 -20.03 24.10 -10.13
N ASP A 349 -21.06 24.89 -9.80
CA ASP A 349 -20.95 26.29 -9.40
C ASP A 349 -20.88 26.48 -7.87
N ASP A 350 -21.14 25.42 -7.09
CA ASP A 350 -20.96 25.46 -5.63
C ASP A 350 -19.47 25.50 -5.27
N GLU A 351 -19.13 26.18 -4.18
CA GLU A 351 -17.75 26.40 -3.77
C GLU A 351 -17.25 25.32 -2.80
N TYR A 352 -16.14 24.69 -3.19
CA TYR A 352 -15.30 23.88 -2.32
C TYR A 352 -14.09 24.73 -1.88
N ILE A 353 -13.94 24.96 -0.57
CA ILE A 353 -12.87 25.80 0.02
C ILE A 353 -12.71 27.19 -0.64
N GLY A 354 -13.83 27.78 -1.11
CA GLY A 354 -13.85 29.07 -1.80
C GLY A 354 -13.48 29.01 -3.29
N ILE A 355 -13.46 27.82 -3.90
CA ILE A 355 -13.22 27.59 -5.33
C ILE A 355 -14.41 26.79 -5.90
N PRO A 356 -15.01 27.18 -7.03
CA PRO A 356 -16.09 26.40 -7.65
C PRO A 356 -15.68 24.94 -7.92
N ASN A 357 -16.59 24.00 -7.68
CA ASN A 357 -16.33 22.56 -7.84
C ASN A 357 -15.75 22.23 -9.22
N LYS A 358 -16.25 22.86 -10.29
CA LYS A 358 -15.79 22.64 -11.68
C LYS A 358 -14.33 23.07 -11.93
N ASP A 359 -13.85 24.02 -11.13
CA ASP A 359 -12.52 24.62 -11.19
C ASP A 359 -11.54 23.96 -10.20
N PHE A 360 -12.05 23.23 -9.21
CA PHE A 360 -11.22 22.47 -8.27
C PHE A 360 -11.05 20.99 -8.67
N PHE A 361 -12.15 20.29 -8.97
CA PHE A 361 -12.15 18.85 -9.27
C PHE A 361 -12.20 18.60 -10.78
N ALA A 362 -11.42 17.63 -11.26
CA ALA A 362 -11.43 17.30 -12.69
C ALA A 362 -12.68 16.51 -13.13
N ASN A 363 -13.25 15.70 -12.23
CA ASN A 363 -14.40 14.82 -12.48
C ASN A 363 -15.10 14.43 -11.16
N LEU A 364 -16.25 13.75 -11.29
CA LEU A 364 -17.05 13.30 -10.15
C LEU A 364 -16.29 12.33 -9.21
N LYS A 365 -15.40 11.49 -9.75
CA LYS A 365 -14.55 10.61 -8.92
C LYS A 365 -13.67 11.42 -7.98
N ALA A 366 -12.99 12.45 -8.50
CA ALA A 366 -12.16 13.33 -7.69
C ALA A 366 -12.97 14.02 -6.59
N GLN A 367 -14.13 14.58 -6.94
CA GLN A 367 -15.01 15.21 -5.95
C GLN A 367 -15.42 14.23 -4.85
N ALA A 368 -15.90 13.03 -5.19
CA ALA A 368 -16.34 12.05 -4.21
C ALA A 368 -15.22 11.58 -3.27
N TRP A 369 -14.02 11.32 -3.80
CA TRP A 369 -12.86 10.95 -3.00
C TRP A 369 -12.45 12.05 -2.01
N TRP A 370 -12.46 13.31 -2.42
CA TRP A 370 -12.12 14.43 -1.54
C TRP A 370 -13.16 14.68 -0.46
N LEU A 371 -14.45 14.63 -0.79
CA LEU A 371 -15.51 14.79 0.21
C LEU A 371 -15.45 13.70 1.28
N VAL A 372 -15.10 12.46 0.90
CA VAL A 372 -14.83 11.40 1.86
C VAL A 372 -13.55 11.66 2.67
N ALA A 373 -12.48 12.13 2.03
CA ALA A 373 -11.24 12.49 2.72
C ALA A 373 -11.46 13.59 3.78
N ASP A 374 -12.30 14.59 3.49
CA ASP A 374 -12.69 15.62 4.44
C ASP A 374 -13.42 15.04 5.65
N ARG A 375 -14.37 14.10 5.44
CA ARG A 375 -15.04 13.43 6.55
C ARG A 375 -14.09 12.64 7.42
N PHE A 376 -13.11 11.94 6.83
CA PHE A 376 -12.05 11.25 7.57
C PHE A 376 -11.19 12.23 8.38
N ARG A 377 -10.78 13.35 7.77
CA ARG A 377 -10.01 14.40 8.47
C ARG A 377 -10.80 15.03 9.62
N ASN A 378 -12.07 15.36 9.39
CA ASN A 378 -12.96 15.93 10.42
C ASN A 378 -13.13 14.93 11.57
N THR A 379 -13.33 13.65 11.27
CA THR A 379 -13.43 12.60 12.28
C THR A 379 -12.14 12.44 13.07
N PHE A 380 -10.99 12.47 12.39
CA PHE A 380 -9.68 12.46 13.06
C PHE A 380 -9.55 13.62 14.05
N ASN A 381 -9.87 14.85 13.61
CA ASN A 381 -9.82 16.03 14.47
C ASN A 381 -10.81 15.95 15.63
N ALA A 382 -12.02 15.43 15.41
CA ALA A 382 -13.00 15.21 16.47
C ALA A 382 -12.49 14.22 17.53
N VAL A 383 -11.94 13.08 17.09
CA VAL A 383 -11.47 12.01 17.98
C VAL A 383 -10.16 12.37 18.69
N LYS A 384 -9.22 13.02 18.00
CA LYS A 384 -7.87 13.29 18.53
C LYS A 384 -7.71 14.67 19.15
N ASN A 385 -8.39 15.68 18.61
CA ASN A 385 -8.23 17.07 19.02
C ASN A 385 -9.47 17.62 19.77
N GLY A 386 -10.57 16.87 19.82
CA GLY A 386 -11.81 17.27 20.49
C GLY A 386 -12.61 18.33 19.72
N GLU A 387 -12.30 18.54 18.44
CA GLU A 387 -13.04 19.45 17.56
C GLU A 387 -14.49 18.95 17.34
N GLN A 388 -15.40 19.88 17.05
CA GLN A 388 -16.83 19.57 16.91
C GLN A 388 -17.26 19.74 15.46
N TYR A 389 -17.93 18.74 14.92
CA TYR A 389 -18.46 18.73 13.56
C TYR A 389 -19.89 18.17 13.54
N PRO A 390 -20.73 18.60 12.59
CA PRO A 390 -22.00 17.94 12.30
C PRO A 390 -21.82 16.45 11.98
N VAL A 391 -22.77 15.60 12.39
CA VAL A 391 -22.67 14.13 12.18
C VAL A 391 -22.59 13.78 10.69
N ASP A 392 -23.27 14.53 9.84
CA ASP A 392 -23.25 14.38 8.39
C ASP A 392 -21.93 14.85 7.74
N GLU A 393 -21.02 15.48 8.48
CA GLU A 393 -19.64 15.78 8.09
C GLU A 393 -18.62 14.78 8.69
N LEU A 394 -19.08 13.83 9.49
CA LEU A 394 -18.25 12.77 10.05
C LEU A 394 -18.33 11.49 9.21
N ILE A 395 -17.45 10.53 9.52
CA ILE A 395 -17.48 9.18 9.00
C ILE A 395 -17.00 8.20 10.07
N SER A 396 -17.62 7.04 10.15
CA SER A 396 -17.16 5.97 11.04
C SER A 396 -17.24 4.63 10.33
N ILE A 397 -16.27 3.76 10.62
CA ILE A 397 -16.28 2.37 10.18
C ILE A 397 -16.42 1.50 11.43
N ASP A 398 -17.52 0.78 11.54
CA ASP A 398 -17.72 -0.15 12.65
C ASP A 398 -16.68 -1.28 12.59
N SER A 399 -16.05 -1.60 13.73
CA SER A 399 -15.00 -2.62 13.79
C SER A 399 -15.47 -4.04 13.44
N SER A 400 -16.79 -4.30 13.44
CA SER A 400 -17.37 -5.55 12.98
C SER A 400 -17.47 -5.66 11.45
N CYS A 401 -17.21 -4.57 10.72
CA CYS A 401 -17.30 -4.54 9.27
C CYS A 401 -16.35 -5.60 8.65
N PRO A 402 -16.88 -6.58 7.90
CA PRO A 402 -16.02 -7.53 7.20
C PRO A 402 -15.07 -6.78 6.26
N LEU A 403 -13.87 -7.31 6.06
CA LEU A 403 -12.83 -6.71 5.21
C LEU A 403 -12.29 -5.35 5.74
N LEU A 404 -12.49 -4.98 7.00
CA LEU A 404 -12.00 -3.72 7.58
C LEU A 404 -10.52 -3.43 7.26
N GLU A 405 -9.61 -4.36 7.55
CA GLU A 405 -8.18 -4.14 7.30
C GLU A 405 -7.86 -3.97 5.81
N LYS A 406 -8.59 -4.68 4.94
CA LYS A 406 -8.46 -4.53 3.49
C LYS A 406 -8.97 -3.16 3.04
N LEU A 407 -10.13 -2.73 3.52
CA LEU A 407 -10.70 -1.42 3.23
C LEU A 407 -9.78 -0.29 3.68
N LYS A 408 -9.19 -0.38 4.89
CA LYS A 408 -8.20 0.58 5.38
C LYS A 408 -7.04 0.74 4.39
N LEU A 409 -6.47 -0.37 3.93
CA LEU A 409 -5.35 -0.35 2.98
C LEU A 409 -5.75 0.20 1.61
N GLU A 410 -6.89 -0.23 1.07
CA GLU A 410 -7.38 0.22 -0.22
C GLU A 410 -7.71 1.73 -0.23
N LEU A 411 -8.24 2.29 0.88
CA LEU A 411 -8.49 3.73 0.99
C LEU A 411 -7.20 4.57 1.00
N THR A 412 -6.10 4.03 1.53
CA THR A 412 -4.79 4.70 1.52
C THR A 412 -4.03 4.60 0.20
N THR A 413 -4.55 3.82 -0.75
CA THR A 413 -3.80 3.45 -1.96
C THR A 413 -3.77 4.54 -3.03
N PRO A 414 -4.89 5.22 -3.39
CA PRO A 414 -4.88 6.17 -4.49
C PRO A 414 -4.14 7.45 -4.15
N HIS A 415 -3.22 7.83 -5.03
CA HIS A 415 -2.50 9.08 -4.91
C HIS A 415 -3.30 10.26 -5.50
N ARG A 416 -3.04 11.46 -4.99
CA ARG A 416 -3.47 12.72 -5.62
C ARG A 416 -2.70 12.92 -6.93
N ASP A 417 -3.44 13.24 -7.99
CA ASP A 417 -2.90 13.65 -9.27
C ASP A 417 -3.56 14.98 -9.72
N PHE A 418 -3.10 15.55 -10.84
CA PHE A 418 -3.62 16.79 -11.40
C PHE A 418 -3.85 16.69 -12.91
N ASP A 419 -4.98 17.22 -13.37
CA ASP A 419 -5.22 17.33 -14.80
C ASP A 419 -4.37 18.44 -15.44
N LYS A 420 -4.43 18.57 -16.78
CA LYS A 420 -3.66 19.60 -17.51
C LYS A 420 -4.04 21.04 -17.15
N ASN A 421 -5.20 21.22 -16.53
CA ASN A 421 -5.70 22.52 -16.10
C ASN A 421 -5.43 22.77 -14.59
N GLY A 422 -4.70 21.87 -13.92
CA GLY A 422 -4.36 21.99 -12.50
C GLY A 422 -5.47 21.58 -11.55
N ARG A 423 -6.54 20.95 -12.03
CA ARG A 423 -7.63 20.43 -11.19
C ARG A 423 -7.24 19.11 -10.58
N VAL A 424 -7.67 18.85 -9.34
CA VAL A 424 -7.31 17.62 -8.64
C VAL A 424 -7.97 16.39 -9.27
N MET A 425 -7.22 15.30 -9.27
CA MET A 425 -7.64 13.99 -9.76
C MET A 425 -7.24 12.89 -8.78
N VAL A 426 -7.93 11.76 -8.90
CA VAL A 426 -7.54 10.49 -8.28
C VAL A 426 -6.67 9.75 -9.28
N GLU A 427 -5.56 9.18 -8.82
CA GLU A 427 -4.69 8.30 -9.60
C GLU A 427 -5.50 7.30 -10.44
N SER A 428 -5.18 7.19 -11.73
CA SER A 428 -5.94 6.33 -12.65
C SER A 428 -5.64 4.85 -12.42
N LYS A 429 -6.56 3.94 -12.80
CA LYS A 429 -6.30 2.48 -12.79
C LYS A 429 -5.00 2.12 -13.54
N LYS A 430 -4.66 2.86 -14.61
CA LYS A 430 -3.43 2.66 -15.38
C LYS A 430 -2.18 3.03 -14.60
N ASP A 431 -2.24 4.06 -13.75
CA ASP A 431 -1.10 4.51 -12.95
C ASP A 431 -0.92 3.65 -11.70
N LEU A 432 -2.01 3.20 -11.07
CA LEU A 432 -1.99 2.14 -10.06
C LEU A 432 -1.31 0.87 -10.57
N ALA A 433 -1.71 0.40 -11.76
CA ALA A 433 -1.11 -0.77 -12.39
C ALA A 433 0.38 -0.59 -12.69
N LYS A 434 0.83 0.64 -13.04
CA LYS A 434 2.26 0.90 -13.19
C LYS A 434 3.00 0.66 -11.88
N ARG A 435 2.42 0.97 -10.72
CA ARG A 435 3.02 0.75 -9.40
C ARG A 435 2.86 -0.69 -8.86
N ASP A 436 2.41 -1.64 -9.70
CA ASP A 436 2.05 -3.00 -9.30
C ASP A 436 1.00 -3.07 -8.18
N VAL A 437 0.10 -2.09 -8.13
CA VAL A 437 -0.98 -2.03 -7.12
C VAL A 437 -2.30 -2.50 -7.74
N PRO A 438 -3.00 -3.48 -7.13
CA PRO A 438 -4.33 -3.90 -7.57
C PRO A 438 -5.38 -2.79 -7.50
N SER A 439 -6.45 -2.91 -8.28
CA SER A 439 -7.60 -2.01 -8.19
C SER A 439 -8.23 -2.05 -6.78
N PRO A 440 -8.47 -0.88 -6.14
CA PRO A 440 -9.00 -0.81 -4.79
C PRO A 440 -10.53 -0.90 -4.78
N ASN A 441 -11.08 -2.05 -5.16
CA ASN A 441 -12.51 -2.20 -5.47
C ASN A 441 -13.43 -1.95 -4.26
N VAL A 442 -13.01 -2.36 -3.05
CA VAL A 442 -13.78 -2.14 -1.82
C VAL A 442 -13.75 -0.65 -1.46
N ALA A 443 -12.62 0.03 -1.68
CA ALA A 443 -12.57 1.48 -1.49
C ALA A 443 -13.37 2.25 -2.54
N ASP A 444 -13.34 1.88 -3.83
CA ASP A 444 -14.18 2.53 -4.84
C ASP A 444 -15.69 2.32 -4.53
N ALA A 445 -16.09 1.12 -4.09
CA ALA A 445 -17.44 0.87 -3.56
C ALA A 445 -17.77 1.72 -2.32
N PHE A 446 -16.81 1.89 -1.40
CA PHE A 446 -16.96 2.79 -0.25
C PHE A 446 -17.23 4.22 -0.70
N ILE A 447 -16.42 4.75 -1.63
CA ILE A 447 -16.59 6.11 -2.16
C ILE A 447 -17.95 6.28 -2.81
N MET A 448 -18.41 5.29 -3.59
CA MET A 448 -19.75 5.33 -4.20
C MET A 448 -20.87 5.37 -3.17
N ALA A 449 -20.75 4.66 -2.06
CA ALA A 449 -21.75 4.72 -0.99
C ALA A 449 -21.91 6.15 -0.45
N PHE A 450 -20.81 6.91 -0.38
CA PHE A 450 -20.76 8.31 0.08
C PHE A 450 -20.84 9.36 -1.03
N ALA A 451 -20.88 8.95 -2.30
CA ALA A 451 -20.84 9.88 -3.42
C ALA A 451 -22.00 10.88 -3.35
N PRO A 452 -21.74 12.15 -3.73
CA PRO A 452 -22.81 13.13 -3.87
C PRO A 452 -23.79 12.66 -4.94
N THR A 453 -25.06 12.81 -4.65
CA THR A 453 -26.17 12.38 -5.51
C THR A 453 -26.98 13.59 -5.89
N ASP A 454 -27.42 13.70 -7.14
CA ASP A 454 -28.21 14.85 -7.61
C ASP A 454 -29.41 15.14 -6.70
N THR A 455 -29.38 16.32 -6.09
CA THR A 455 -30.42 16.93 -5.25
C THR A 455 -31.79 17.03 -5.94
N ALA A 456 -31.82 16.99 -7.28
CA ALA A 456 -33.05 16.99 -8.05
C ALA A 456 -33.95 15.78 -7.76
N MET A 457 -33.42 14.59 -7.42
CA MET A 457 -34.26 13.47 -6.99
C MET A 457 -34.79 13.67 -5.56
N ASP A 458 -34.04 14.34 -4.68
CA ASP A 458 -34.46 14.65 -3.30
C ASP A 458 -35.67 15.59 -3.27
N ILE A 459 -35.73 16.57 -4.18
CA ILE A 459 -36.85 17.52 -4.27
C ILE A 459 -38.12 16.86 -4.83
N TRP A 460 -38.00 15.99 -5.84
CA TRP A 460 -39.15 15.32 -6.45
C TRP A 460 -39.73 14.20 -5.56
N GLU A 461 -38.90 13.49 -4.78
CA GLU A 461 -39.40 12.54 -3.75
C GLU A 461 -40.07 13.27 -2.58
N ALA A 462 -39.54 14.42 -2.14
CA ALA A 462 -40.15 15.22 -1.08
C ALA A 462 -41.50 15.83 -1.49
N LEU A 463 -41.66 16.20 -2.77
CA LEU A 463 -42.93 16.69 -3.34
C LEU A 463 -43.91 15.56 -3.70
N GLY A 464 -43.44 14.32 -3.87
CA GLY A 464 -44.28 13.14 -4.15
C GLY A 464 -44.88 12.48 -2.91
N ASN A 465 -44.35 12.80 -1.72
CA ASN A 465 -44.83 12.31 -0.41
C ASN A 465 -45.59 13.39 0.40
N SER A 466 -45.91 14.54 -0.20
CA SER A 466 -46.72 15.62 0.39
C SER A 466 -48.15 15.64 -0.12
#